data_AF-A0A915IBC0-F1
#
_entry.id   AF-A0A915IBC0-F1
#
_cell.length_a   1.000
_cell.length_b   1.000
_cell.length_c   1.000
_cell.angle_alpha   90.00
_cell.angle_beta   90.00
_cell.angle_gamma   90.00
#
_symmetry.space_group_name_H-M   'P 1'
#
loop_
_entity.id
_entity.type
_entity.pdbx_description
1 polymer ?
#
loop_
_entity_poly.entity_id
_entity_poly.type
_entity_poly.pdbx_seq_one_letter_code
_entity_poly.pdbx_strand_id
1 'polypeptide(L)'
;MWHGSDTRGVRNSGKFCGAWRSDSVKDTGMASPLTKHMLLGQQDFTCNRTFAVLCIEAIVVIFMANMSKINVQKRLEDKRRLVSRRQRDKVSSSSENLAESLAELSSDSKKSS
;
A
#
# COMPACT_ATOMS: atom_id res chain seq x y z
N MET A 1 -23.35 -19.77 16.15
CA MET A 1 -22.66 -19.55 14.86
C MET A 1 -21.36 -20.29 14.86
N TRP A 2 -21.03 -21.02 13.80
CA TRP A 2 -19.74 -21.71 13.69
C TRP A 2 -18.61 -20.71 13.43
N HIS A 3 -17.46 -20.86 14.11
CA HIS A 3 -16.25 -20.06 13.82
C HIS A 3 -14.93 -20.84 13.93
N GLY A 4 -14.83 -21.86 14.80
CA GLY A 4 -13.67 -22.77 14.84
C GLY A 4 -12.33 -22.14 15.23
N SER A 5 -12.37 -21.02 15.96
CA SER A 5 -11.20 -20.22 16.33
C SER A 5 -11.13 -19.91 17.83
N ASP A 6 -9.97 -19.48 18.32
CA ASP A 6 -9.81 -18.87 19.64
C ASP A 6 -10.41 -17.44 19.67
N THR A 7 -10.29 -16.76 20.81
CA THR A 7 -10.79 -15.39 21.01
C THR A 7 -10.07 -14.33 20.18
N ARG A 8 -8.92 -14.67 19.58
CA ARG A 8 -8.12 -13.79 18.70
C ARG A 8 -8.34 -14.11 17.22
N GLY A 9 -9.23 -15.06 16.91
CA GLY A 9 -9.48 -15.48 15.53
C GLY A 9 -8.42 -16.44 14.98
N VAL A 10 -7.53 -16.97 15.82
CA VAL A 10 -6.59 -18.03 15.41
C VAL A 10 -7.33 -19.36 15.38
N ARG A 11 -7.12 -20.17 14.35
CA ARG A 11 -7.72 -21.51 14.26
C ARG A 11 -7.47 -22.31 15.56
N ASN A 12 -8.54 -22.81 16.17
CA ASN A 12 -8.46 -23.60 17.38
C ASN A 12 -8.26 -25.08 17.01
N SER A 13 -7.04 -25.59 17.16
CA SER A 13 -6.68 -26.95 16.77
C SER A 13 -7.60 -28.01 17.40
N GLY A 14 -8.13 -28.92 16.57
CA GLY A 14 -9.09 -29.96 16.98
C GLY A 14 -10.53 -29.47 17.18
N LYS A 15 -10.81 -28.17 17.10
CA LYS A 15 -12.13 -27.58 17.35
C LYS A 15 -12.72 -26.87 16.14
N PHE A 16 -12.65 -27.54 14.99
CA PHE A 16 -13.11 -27.01 13.71
C PHE A 16 -13.61 -28.14 12.77
N CYS A 17 -14.25 -29.16 13.35
CA CYS A 17 -14.98 -30.21 12.63
C CYS A 17 -14.20 -30.86 11.48
N GLY A 18 -12.94 -31.24 11.74
CA GLY A 18 -12.08 -31.86 10.73
C GLY A 18 -11.89 -30.98 9.49
N ALA A 19 -11.64 -29.68 9.67
CA ALA A 19 -11.63 -28.69 8.58
C ALA A 19 -13.00 -28.50 7.91
N TRP A 20 -14.07 -28.51 8.72
CA TRP A 20 -15.46 -28.38 8.28
C TRP A 20 -15.92 -29.49 7.33
N ARG A 21 -15.31 -30.68 7.45
CA ARG A 21 -15.59 -31.86 6.61
C ARG A 21 -16.23 -33.02 7.37
N SER A 22 -16.47 -32.86 8.67
CA SER A 22 -17.09 -33.89 9.50
C SER A 22 -18.37 -33.37 10.13
N ASP A 23 -19.41 -34.18 10.10
CA ASP A 23 -20.66 -34.06 10.84
C ASP A 23 -20.74 -35.07 12.00
N SER A 24 -19.64 -35.79 12.28
CA SER A 24 -19.57 -36.81 13.32
C SER A 24 -19.81 -36.21 14.71
N VAL A 25 -20.56 -36.94 15.54
CA VAL A 25 -20.74 -36.61 16.96
C VAL A 25 -19.46 -36.74 17.79
N LYS A 26 -18.43 -37.43 17.25
CA LYS A 26 -17.12 -37.57 17.89
C LYS A 26 -16.23 -36.34 17.65
N ASP A 27 -16.53 -35.59 16.60
CA ASP A 27 -15.82 -34.37 16.27
C ASP A 27 -16.52 -33.16 16.89
N THR A 28 -15.72 -32.13 17.16
CA THR A 28 -16.20 -30.92 17.82
C THR A 28 -15.72 -29.66 17.12
N GLY A 29 -16.46 -28.58 17.34
CA GLY A 29 -16.22 -27.27 16.75
C GLY A 29 -16.47 -26.15 17.76
N MET A 30 -15.73 -25.03 17.62
CA MET A 30 -16.07 -23.81 18.35
C MET A 30 -17.22 -23.06 17.68
N ALA A 31 -18.23 -22.72 18.48
CA ALA A 31 -19.36 -21.90 18.08
C ALA A 31 -19.67 -20.82 19.12
N SER A 32 -20.33 -19.75 18.68
CA SER A 32 -20.73 -18.64 19.54
C SER A 32 -22.25 -18.41 19.61
N PRO A 33 -22.81 -18.04 20.78
CA PRO A 33 -24.21 -17.63 20.91
C PRO A 33 -24.41 -16.17 20.47
N LEU A 34 -25.19 -15.97 19.40
CA LEU A 34 -25.56 -14.63 18.91
C LEU A 34 -26.43 -13.86 19.91
N THR A 35 -27.20 -14.55 20.75
CA THR A 35 -28.03 -13.95 21.81
C THR A 35 -27.21 -13.20 22.86
N LYS A 36 -25.92 -13.50 23.00
CA LYS A 36 -24.98 -12.79 23.89
C LYS A 36 -24.16 -11.72 23.16
N HIS A 37 -24.47 -11.45 21.90
CA HIS A 37 -23.79 -10.47 21.05
C HIS A 37 -22.28 -10.73 20.92
N MET A 38 -21.90 -12.01 20.93
CA MET A 38 -20.53 -12.46 20.74
C MET A 38 -20.38 -13.16 19.39
N LEU A 39 -19.27 -12.91 18.70
CA LEU A 39 -18.90 -13.62 17.48
C LEU A 39 -17.91 -14.76 17.72
N LEU A 40 -17.00 -14.57 18.70
CA LEU A 40 -15.91 -15.51 19.04
C LEU A 40 -16.04 -16.08 20.46
N GLY A 41 -17.26 -16.14 21.01
CA GLY A 41 -17.50 -16.81 22.29
C GLY A 41 -17.11 -18.29 22.22
N GLN A 42 -16.39 -18.80 23.22
CA GLN A 42 -15.76 -20.11 23.19
C GLN A 42 -16.70 -21.20 23.74
N GLN A 43 -17.65 -21.67 22.93
CA GLN A 43 -18.48 -22.82 23.27
C GLN A 43 -18.22 -23.98 22.33
N ASP A 44 -18.06 -25.16 22.91
CA ASP A 44 -17.73 -26.38 22.21
C ASP A 44 -19.00 -27.18 21.89
N PHE A 45 -19.19 -27.54 20.62
CA PHE A 45 -20.35 -28.29 20.17
C PHE A 45 -19.95 -29.42 19.24
N THR A 46 -20.72 -30.51 19.27
CA THR A 46 -20.61 -31.61 18.32
C THR A 46 -20.92 -31.16 16.90
N CYS A 47 -20.21 -31.72 15.92
CA CYS A 47 -20.29 -31.24 14.52
C CYS A 47 -21.59 -31.59 13.80
N ASN A 48 -22.45 -32.44 14.38
CA ASN A 48 -23.79 -32.73 13.88
C ASN A 48 -24.81 -31.59 14.12
N ARG A 49 -24.41 -30.48 14.74
CA ARG A 49 -25.29 -29.33 15.02
C ARG A 49 -25.36 -28.38 13.83
N THR A 50 -26.57 -27.91 13.55
CA THR A 50 -26.82 -26.87 12.55
C THR A 50 -26.79 -25.50 13.21
N PHE A 51 -25.81 -24.67 12.83
CA PHE A 51 -25.72 -23.27 13.26
C PHE A 51 -25.50 -22.36 12.05
N ALA A 52 -25.78 -21.07 12.22
CA ALA A 52 -25.44 -20.06 11.24
C ALA A 52 -23.93 -20.02 10.96
N VAL A 53 -23.57 -19.74 9.71
CA VAL A 53 -22.21 -19.44 9.24
C VAL A 53 -22.22 -18.00 8.72
N LEU A 54 -21.24 -17.20 9.12
CA LEU A 54 -21.10 -15.83 8.61
C LEU A 54 -20.13 -15.82 7.42
N CYS A 55 -20.49 -15.06 6.39
CA CYS A 55 -19.60 -14.70 5.31
C CYS A 55 -19.10 -13.28 5.56
N ILE A 56 -17.80 -13.05 5.41
CA ILE A 56 -17.16 -11.74 5.55
C ILE A 56 -16.61 -11.31 4.20
N GLU A 57 -16.72 -10.02 3.88
CA GLU A 57 -16.08 -9.45 2.71
C GLU A 57 -14.57 -9.34 2.95
N ALA A 58 -13.77 -10.12 2.23
CA ALA A 58 -12.32 -10.09 2.33
C ALA A 58 -11.74 -9.14 1.28
N ILE A 59 -11.42 -7.91 1.68
CA ILE A 59 -10.77 -6.92 0.80
C ILE A 59 -9.26 -6.95 1.05
N VAL A 60 -8.47 -7.37 0.05
CA VAL A 60 -7.01 -7.37 0.12
C VAL A 60 -6.49 -6.01 -0.38
N VAL A 61 -6.51 -4.99 0.50
CA VAL A 61 -6.13 -3.61 0.14
C VAL A 61 -4.61 -3.42 -0.03
N ILE A 62 -3.79 -4.39 0.41
CA ILE A 62 -2.33 -4.22 0.55
C ILE A 62 -1.60 -4.10 -0.80
N PHE A 63 -2.15 -4.62 -1.90
CA PHE A 63 -1.47 -4.59 -3.22
C PHE A 63 -1.97 -3.51 -4.18
N MET A 64 -3.19 -2.99 -4.00
CA MET A 64 -3.79 -2.08 -4.98
C MET A 64 -3.41 -0.61 -4.78
N ALA A 65 -2.92 -0.21 -3.60
CA ALA A 65 -2.58 1.19 -3.30
C ALA A 65 -1.19 1.64 -3.79
N ASN A 66 -0.32 0.70 -4.23
CA ASN A 66 1.10 0.98 -4.47
C ASN A 66 1.53 1.04 -5.95
N MET A 67 0.70 0.58 -6.89
CA MET A 67 1.10 0.56 -8.31
C MET A 67 0.84 1.89 -9.06
N SER A 68 0.03 2.80 -8.51
CA SER A 68 -0.32 4.07 -9.17
C SER A 68 0.58 5.26 -8.78
N LYS A 69 1.23 5.23 -7.61
CA LYS A 69 1.98 6.39 -7.07
C LYS A 69 3.43 6.47 -7.58
N ILE A 70 4.08 5.32 -7.77
CA ILE A 70 5.50 5.24 -8.15
C ILE A 70 5.75 5.86 -9.55
N ASN A 71 4.85 5.65 -10.52
CA ASN A 71 5.05 6.18 -11.88
C ASN A 71 4.78 7.69 -12.01
N VAL A 72 3.94 8.28 -11.16
CA VAL A 72 3.58 9.70 -11.24
C VAL A 72 4.64 10.58 -10.58
N GLN A 73 5.15 10.18 -9.40
CA GLN A 73 6.21 10.92 -8.71
C GLN A 73 7.50 10.97 -9.54
N LYS A 74 7.90 9.84 -10.13
CA LYS A 74 9.11 9.77 -10.99
C LYS A 74 9.03 10.72 -12.19
N ARG A 75 7.88 10.80 -12.87
CA ARG A 75 7.67 11.75 -13.99
C ARG A 75 7.71 13.21 -13.57
N LEU A 76 7.19 13.53 -12.37
CA LEU A 76 7.22 14.89 -11.84
C LEU A 76 8.63 15.33 -11.44
N GLU A 77 9.41 14.43 -10.85
CA GLU A 77 10.81 14.68 -10.52
C GLU A 77 11.68 14.85 -11.77
N ASP A 78 11.49 14.01 -12.80
CA ASP A 78 12.17 14.16 -14.08
C ASP A 78 11.83 15.48 -14.77
N LYS A 79 10.55 15.90 -14.76
CA LYS A 79 10.13 17.22 -15.25
C LYS A 79 10.81 18.37 -14.48
N ARG A 80 10.89 18.29 -13.14
CA ARG A 80 11.57 19.31 -12.31
C ARG A 80 13.06 19.41 -12.63
N ARG A 81 13.75 18.28 -12.82
CA ARG A 81 15.18 18.25 -13.19
C ARG A 81 15.45 18.88 -14.55
N LEU A 82 14.59 18.62 -15.54
CA LEU A 82 14.71 19.21 -16.88
C LEU A 82 14.50 20.73 -16.86
N VAL A 83 13.53 21.24 -16.08
CA VAL A 83 13.32 22.69 -15.92
C VAL A 83 14.54 23.35 -15.27
N SER A 84 15.09 22.74 -14.20
CA SER A 84 16.28 23.27 -13.52
C SER A 84 17.54 23.24 -14.40
N ARG A 85 17.71 22.24 -15.28
CA ARG A 85 18.80 22.22 -16.28
C ARG A 85 18.64 23.35 -17.30
N ARG A 86 17.46 23.49 -17.91
CA ARG A 86 17.19 24.57 -18.88
C ARG A 86 17.41 25.96 -18.30
N GLN A 87 17.06 26.18 -17.04
CA GLN A 87 17.34 27.45 -16.36
C GLN A 87 18.84 27.72 -16.20
N ARG A 88 19.63 26.69 -15.84
CA ARG A 88 21.10 26.82 -15.75
C ARG A 88 21.74 27.08 -17.11
N ASP A 89 21.32 26.37 -18.15
CA ASP A 89 21.85 26.56 -19.51
C ASP A 89 21.55 27.98 -20.04
N LYS A 90 20.37 28.53 -19.69
CA LYS A 90 19.98 29.90 -20.04
C LYS A 90 20.79 30.97 -19.31
N VAL A 91 21.16 30.72 -18.05
CA VAL A 91 22.04 31.61 -17.29
C VAL A 91 23.48 31.55 -17.82
N SER A 92 23.99 30.35 -18.13
CA SER A 92 25.34 30.15 -18.70
C SER A 92 25.51 30.90 -20.02
N SER A 93 24.59 30.70 -20.97
CA SER A 93 24.61 31.39 -22.26
C SER A 93 24.50 32.91 -22.12
N SER A 94 23.72 33.42 -21.16
CA SER A 94 23.63 34.87 -20.91
C SER A 94 24.93 35.43 -20.33
N SER A 95 25.64 34.68 -19.48
CA SER A 95 26.94 35.11 -18.94
C SER A 95 28.05 35.08 -19.98
N GLU A 96 28.03 34.11 -20.90
CA GLU A 96 28.98 34.02 -22.01
C GLU A 96 28.85 35.22 -22.95
N ASN A 97 27.61 35.56 -23.34
CA ASN A 97 27.34 36.73 -24.18
C ASN A 97 27.80 38.05 -23.51
N LEU A 98 27.62 38.18 -22.20
CA LEU A 98 28.05 39.38 -21.47
C LEU A 98 29.59 39.48 -21.42
N ALA A 99 30.26 38.35 -21.21
CA ALA A 99 31.73 38.30 -21.22
C ALA A 99 32.30 38.66 -22.60
N GLU A 100 31.64 38.21 -23.68
CA GLU A 100 32.03 38.51 -25.06
C GLU A 100 31.86 40.01 -25.38
N SER A 101 30.72 40.62 -25.04
CA SER A 101 30.53 42.08 -25.21
C SER A 101 31.51 42.93 -24.39
N LEU A 102 31.87 42.50 -23.18
CA LEU A 102 32.87 43.22 -22.36
C LEU A 102 34.28 43.10 -22.95
N ALA A 103 34.61 41.97 -23.58
CA ALA A 103 35.89 41.78 -24.26
C ALA A 103 36.01 42.68 -25.51
N GLU A 104 34.93 42.84 -26.29
CA GLU A 104 34.87 43.74 -27.44
C GLU A 104 35.10 45.21 -27.01
N LEU A 105 34.42 45.69 -25.97
CA LEU A 105 34.58 47.06 -25.45
C LEU A 105 36.00 47.34 -24.93
N SER A 106 36.65 46.35 -24.30
CA SER A 106 38.04 46.44 -23.83
C SER A 106 39.04 46.54 -24.99
N SER A 107 38.73 45.89 -26.11
CA SER A 107 39.57 45.90 -27.31
C SER A 107 39.51 47.24 -28.06
N ASP A 108 38.34 47.89 -28.10
CA ASP A 108 38.17 49.22 -28.71
C ASP A 108 38.85 50.32 -27.90
N SER A 109 38.83 50.24 -26.56
CA SER A 109 39.52 51.21 -25.71
C SER A 109 41.05 51.19 -25.87
N LYS A 110 41.64 50.06 -26.28
CA LYS A 110 43.09 49.94 -26.53
C LYS A 110 43.51 50.44 -27.92
N LYS A 111 42.56 50.66 -28.83
CA LYS A 111 42.83 51.13 -30.21
C LYS A 111 42.76 52.66 -30.34
N SER A 112 42.32 53.34 -29.28
CA SER A 112 42.17 54.81 -29.19
C SER A 112 43.29 55.50 -28.38
N SER A 113 44.40 54.81 -28.07
CA SER A 113 45.62 55.39 -27.47
C SER A 113 46.84 55.12 -28.34
#